data_AF-A0A157ZZW2-F1
#
_entry.id   AF-A0A157ZZW2-F1
#
_cell.length_a   1.000
_cell.length_b   1.000
_cell.length_c   1.000
_cell.angle_alpha   90.00
_cell.angle_beta   90.00
_cell.angle_gamma   90.00
#
_symmetry.space_group_name_H-M   'P 1'
#
loop_
_entity.id
_entity.type
_entity.pdbx_description
1 polymer ?
#
loop_
_entity_poly.entity_id
_entity_poly.type
_entity_poly.pdbx_seq_one_letter_code
_entity_poly.pdbx_strand_id
1 'polypeptide(L)'
;MPSEALWIRLVMYEQLRRALGDGFYARLHKLYRAQPLTEDEGGAKNEVQRFVLRACVAANLDLTDFFERWGLPVDAATRVAIGGLKLRAPEMDLTRTRI
;
A
#
# COMPACT_ATOMS: atom_id res chain seq x y z
N MET A 1 7.96 5.51 22.81
CA MET A 1 6.54 5.39 23.22
C MET A 1 5.73 4.85 22.05
N PRO A 2 4.84 3.87 22.23
CA PRO A 2 4.09 3.23 21.13
C PRO A 2 3.24 4.17 20.27
N SER A 3 2.84 5.32 20.82
CA SER A 3 1.97 6.31 20.19
C SER A 3 2.61 7.07 19.01
N GLU A 4 3.92 7.30 19.03
CA GLU A 4 4.60 8.07 17.98
C GLU A 4 4.60 7.32 16.64
N ALA A 5 4.86 6.01 16.68
CA ALA A 5 4.80 5.15 15.50
C ALA A 5 3.39 5.05 14.89
N LEU A 6 2.34 5.15 15.72
CA LEU A 6 0.95 5.19 15.27
C LEU A 6 0.66 6.46 14.47
N TRP A 7 1.10 7.63 14.96
CA TRP A 7 0.93 8.90 14.25
C TRP A 7 1.73 8.92 12.94
N ILE A 8 2.96 8.42 12.94
CA ILE A 8 3.80 8.31 11.74
C ILE A 8 3.11 7.46 10.66
N ARG A 9 2.49 6.33 11.03
CA ARG A 9 1.75 5.50 10.07
C ARG A 9 0.49 6.18 9.52
N LEU A 10 -0.18 7.00 10.34
CA LEU A 10 -1.34 7.77 9.87
C LEU A 10 -0.96 8.75 8.75
N VAL A 11 0.23 9.35 8.84
CA VAL A 11 0.79 10.22 7.79
C VAL A 11 0.91 9.46 6.47
N MET A 12 1.47 8.25 6.45
CA MET A 12 1.55 7.43 5.23
C MET A 12 0.19 7.21 4.56
N TYR A 13 -0.83 6.84 5.34
CA TYR A 13 -2.18 6.60 4.82
C TYR A 13 -2.82 7.87 4.27
N GLU A 14 -2.61 9.01 4.92
CA GLU A 14 -3.12 10.28 4.44
C GLU A 14 -2.41 10.76 3.15
N GLN A 15 -1.11 10.48 2.98
CA GLN A 15 -0.42 10.73 1.72
C GLN A 15 -1.03 9.93 0.56
N LEU A 16 -1.35 8.64 0.79
CA LEU A 16 -2.05 7.82 -0.21
C LEU A 16 -3.41 8.41 -0.57
N ARG A 17 -4.21 8.80 0.43
CA ARG A 17 -5.53 9.40 0.20
C ARG A 17 -5.43 10.66 -0.65
N ARG A 18 -4.52 11.57 -0.30
CA ARG A 18 -4.36 12.86 -0.99
C ARG A 18 -3.80 12.70 -2.39
N ALA A 19 -2.82 11.82 -2.58
CA ALA A 19 -2.17 11.66 -3.86
C ALA A 19 -2.98 10.81 -4.86
N LEU A 20 -3.78 9.85 -4.38
CA LEU A 20 -4.55 8.91 -5.20
C LEU A 20 -6.07 9.22 -5.23
N GLY A 21 -6.47 10.27 -4.51
CA GLY A 21 -7.85 10.76 -4.40
C GLY A 21 -8.72 9.99 -3.39
N ASP A 22 -9.81 10.62 -2.96
CA ASP A 22 -10.71 10.09 -1.91
C ASP A 22 -11.32 8.72 -2.25
N GLY A 23 -11.45 8.39 -3.54
CA GLY A 23 -11.94 7.09 -3.98
C GLY A 23 -10.95 5.93 -3.79
N PHE A 24 -9.68 6.20 -3.47
CA PHE A 24 -8.63 5.18 -3.35
C PHE A 24 -8.99 4.10 -2.31
N TYR A 25 -9.29 4.51 -1.09
CA TYR A 25 -9.64 3.56 -0.02
C TYR A 25 -10.95 2.82 -0.32
N ALA A 26 -11.92 3.46 -0.97
CA ALA A 26 -13.13 2.77 -1.40
C ALA A 26 -12.82 1.61 -2.37
N ARG A 27 -11.92 1.82 -3.34
CA ARG A 27 -11.44 0.78 -4.26
C ARG A 27 -10.67 -0.32 -3.53
N LEU A 28 -9.75 0.07 -2.65
CA LEU A 28 -8.97 -0.87 -1.85
C LEU A 28 -9.86 -1.77 -0.99
N HIS A 29 -10.81 -1.18 -0.26
CA HIS A 29 -11.75 -1.94 0.58
C HIS A 29 -12.71 -2.81 -0.24
N LYS A 30 -13.03 -2.42 -1.49
CA LYS A 30 -13.77 -3.28 -2.41
C LYS A 30 -12.96 -4.54 -2.75
N LEU A 31 -11.64 -4.44 -2.97
CA LEU A 31 -10.77 -5.60 -3.17
C LEU A 31 -10.77 -6.52 -1.95
N TYR A 32 -10.65 -5.96 -0.73
CA TYR A 32 -10.70 -6.75 0.49
C TYR A 32 -12.04 -7.47 0.73
N ARG A 33 -13.16 -6.86 0.33
CA ARG A 33 -14.48 -7.52 0.40
C ARG A 33 -14.65 -8.61 -0.65
N ALA A 34 -14.16 -8.37 -1.86
CA ALA A 34 -14.23 -9.34 -2.94
C ALA A 34 -13.29 -10.54 -2.72
N GLN A 35 -12.15 -10.30 -2.06
CA GLN A 35 -11.13 -11.29 -1.74
C GLN A 35 -10.75 -11.13 -0.26
N PRO A 36 -11.52 -11.72 0.67
CA PRO A 36 -11.16 -11.72 2.09
C PRO A 36 -9.76 -12.28 2.32
N LEU A 37 -9.12 -11.86 3.42
CA LEU A 37 -7.83 -12.44 3.81
C LEU A 37 -8.04 -13.91 4.18
N THR A 38 -7.16 -14.80 3.69
CA THR A 38 -7.11 -16.19 4.14
C THR A 38 -6.30 -16.32 5.43
N GLU A 39 -6.40 -17.46 6.10
CA GLU A 39 -5.62 -17.74 7.33
C GLU A 39 -4.11 -17.65 7.07
N ASP A 40 -3.64 -18.13 5.90
CA ASP A 40 -2.24 -18.06 5.49
C ASP A 40 -1.76 -16.62 5.20
N GLU A 41 -2.69 -15.71 4.92
CA GLU A 41 -2.42 -14.28 4.72
C GLU A 41 -2.48 -13.49 6.04
N GLY A 42 -2.84 -14.14 7.14
CA GLY A 42 -2.88 -13.56 8.47
C GLY A 42 -1.50 -13.27 9.06
N GLY A 43 -1.48 -12.34 10.00
CA GLY A 43 -0.27 -11.96 10.73
C GLY A 43 0.39 -10.71 10.13
N ALA A 44 0.96 -9.88 11.01
CA ALA A 44 1.37 -8.52 10.68
C ALA A 44 2.25 -8.40 9.43
N LYS A 45 3.18 -9.34 9.20
CA LYS A 45 4.04 -9.32 8.01
C LYS A 45 3.25 -9.60 6.74
N ASN A 46 2.45 -10.67 6.73
CA ASN A 46 1.69 -11.10 5.56
C ASN A 46 0.61 -10.08 5.20
N GLU A 47 -0.05 -9.52 6.21
CA GLU A 47 -1.03 -8.44 6.06
C GLU A 47 -0.43 -7.20 5.40
N VAL A 48 0.79 -6.80 5.79
CA VAL A 48 1.52 -5.69 5.15
C VAL A 48 1.79 -6.00 3.69
N GLN A 49 2.26 -7.20 3.35
CA GLN A 49 2.51 -7.57 1.94
C GLN A 49 1.22 -7.57 1.12
N ARG A 50 0.12 -8.06 1.70
CA ARG A 50 -1.21 -8.00 1.04
C ARG A 50 -1.72 -6.58 0.87
N PHE A 51 -1.47 -5.71 1.85
CA PHE A 51 -1.78 -4.29 1.72
C PHE A 51 -1.00 -3.65 0.59
N VAL A 52 0.32 -3.87 0.50
CA VAL A 52 1.18 -3.34 -0.57
C VAL A 52 0.65 -3.77 -1.95
N LEU A 53 0.43 -5.08 -2.15
CA LEU A 53 -0.06 -5.61 -3.42
C LEU A 53 -1.42 -5.02 -3.79
N ARG A 54 -2.38 -5.04 -2.86
CA ARG A 54 -3.75 -4.57 -3.13
C ARG A 54 -3.81 -3.06 -3.30
N ALA A 55 -2.95 -2.30 -2.63
CA ALA A 55 -2.80 -0.86 -2.86
C ALA A 55 -2.32 -0.59 -4.28
N CYS A 56 -1.32 -1.33 -4.78
CA CYS A 56 -0.86 -1.21 -6.18
C CYS A 56 -2.00 -1.50 -7.17
N VAL A 57 -2.76 -2.57 -6.94
CA VAL A 57 -3.93 -2.93 -7.77
C VAL A 57 -5.02 -1.85 -7.70
N ALA A 58 -5.35 -1.35 -6.52
CA ALA A 58 -6.39 -0.33 -6.33
C ALA A 58 -6.02 1.05 -6.93
N ALA A 59 -4.72 1.36 -6.95
CA ALA A 59 -4.17 2.57 -7.54
C ALA A 59 -3.91 2.42 -9.05
N ASN A 60 -3.80 1.18 -9.56
CA ASN A 60 -3.26 0.88 -10.88
C ASN A 60 -1.87 1.52 -11.10
N LEU A 61 -1.03 1.47 -10.06
CA LEU A 61 0.32 2.04 -10.01
C LEU A 61 1.25 1.11 -9.25
N ASP A 62 2.53 1.09 -9.62
CA ASP A 62 3.56 0.44 -8.82
C ASP A 62 3.94 1.34 -7.63
N LEU A 63 3.48 0.99 -6.44
CA LEU A 63 3.72 1.75 -5.21
C LEU A 63 4.89 1.18 -4.38
N THR A 64 5.71 0.28 -4.93
CA THR A 64 6.77 -0.39 -4.17
C THR A 64 7.78 0.59 -3.56
N ASP A 65 8.28 1.55 -4.34
CA ASP A 65 9.20 2.60 -3.85
C ASP A 65 8.57 3.47 -2.75
N PHE A 66 7.27 3.79 -2.87
CA PHE A 66 6.55 4.53 -1.83
C PHE A 66 6.56 3.78 -0.49
N PHE A 67 6.26 2.48 -0.51
CA PHE A 67 6.21 1.68 0.71
C PHE A 67 7.61 1.43 1.30
N GLU A 68 8.62 1.21 0.47
CA GLU A 68 10.01 1.05 0.92
C GLU A 68 10.52 2.30 1.65
N ARG A 69 10.25 3.48 1.10
CA ARG A 69 10.62 4.77 1.74
C ARG A 69 9.88 5.00 3.06
N TRP A 70 8.68 4.46 3.19
CA TRP A 70 7.90 4.47 4.43
C TRP A 70 8.33 3.41 5.45
N GLY A 71 9.36 2.62 5.15
CA GLY A 71 9.86 1.57 6.04
C GLY A 71 8.98 0.32 6.05
N LEU A 72 8.15 0.12 5.03
CA LEU A 72 7.40 -1.12 4.79
C LEU A 72 8.12 -1.92 3.69
N PRO A 73 9.06 -2.81 4.05
CA PRO A 73 9.83 -3.55 3.06
C PRO A 73 8.92 -4.44 2.22
N VAL A 74 9.06 -4.35 0.90
CA VAL A 74 8.35 -5.21 -0.05
C VAL A 74 9.19 -6.46 -0.30
N ASP A 75 8.65 -7.62 0.07
CA ASP A 75 9.36 -8.87 -0.09
C ASP A 75 9.45 -9.33 -1.56
N ALA A 76 10.30 -10.32 -1.81
CA ALA A 76 10.57 -10.81 -3.16
C ALA A 76 9.31 -11.37 -3.85
N ALA A 77 8.46 -12.10 -3.12
CA ALA A 77 7.24 -12.67 -3.66
C ALA A 77 6.26 -11.56 -4.10
N THR A 78 6.10 -10.53 -3.28
CA THR A 78 5.24 -9.38 -3.56
C THR A 78 5.77 -8.56 -4.72
N ARG A 79 7.09 -8.37 -4.81
CA ARG A 79 7.72 -7.68 -5.96
C ARG A 79 7.51 -8.44 -7.27
N VAL A 80 7.66 -9.76 -7.26
CA VAL A 80 7.38 -10.61 -8.44
C VAL A 80 5.91 -10.49 -8.84
N ALA A 81 4.99 -10.55 -7.88
CA ALA A 81 3.55 -10.39 -8.15
C ALA A 81 3.24 -9.03 -8.78
N ILE A 82 3.78 -7.93 -8.25
CA ILE A 82 3.59 -6.57 -8.79
C ILE A 82 4.24 -6.44 -10.17
N GLY A 83 5.46 -6.96 -10.35
CA GLY A 83 6.16 -6.94 -11.64
C GLY A 83 5.38 -7.64 -12.76
N GLY A 84 4.65 -8.72 -12.43
CA GLY A 84 3.75 -9.41 -13.35
C GLY A 84 2.58 -8.55 -13.85
N LEU A 85 2.17 -7.53 -13.07
CA LEU A 85 1.07 -6.62 -13.43
C LEU A 85 1.51 -5.52 -14.40
N LYS A 86 2.82 -5.29 -14.57
CA LYS A 86 3.39 -4.26 -15.47
C LYS A 86 2.78 -2.87 -15.24
N LEU A 87 2.56 -2.51 -13.98
CA LEU A 87 2.01 -1.22 -13.60
C LEU A 87 3.02 -0.10 -13.87
N ARG A 88 2.53 1.09 -14.18
CA ARG A 88 3.37 2.28 -14.29
C ARG A 88 3.74 2.79 -12.89
N ALA A 89 4.94 3.35 -12.76
CA ALA A 89 5.31 4.09 -11.57
C ALA A 89 4.47 5.39 -11.46
N PRO A 90 4.22 5.91 -10.25
CA PRO A 90 3.62 7.23 -10.06
C PRO A 90 4.41 8.32 -10.77
N GLU A 91 3.71 9.29 -11.35
CA GLU A 91 4.33 10.44 -12.03
C GLU A 91 5.04 11.40 -11.08
N MET A 92 4.69 11.35 -9.79
CA MET A 92 5.29 12.15 -8.73
C MET A 92 5.64 11.29 -7.52
N ASP A 93 6.60 11.77 -6.73
CA ASP A 93 6.96 11.17 -5.45
C ASP A 93 5.84 11.37 -4.41
N LEU A 94 5.04 10.32 -4.20
CA LEU A 94 3.90 10.36 -3.28
C LEU A 94 4.32 10.59 -1.82
N THR A 95 5.59 10.31 -1.45
CA THR A 95 6.11 10.57 -0.08
C THR A 95 6.25 12.05 0.24
N ARG A 96 6.16 12.93 -0.78
CA ARG A 96 6.21 14.39 -0.64
C ARG A 96 4.83 15.05 -0.61
N THR A 97 3.76 14.25 -0.61
CA THR A 97 2.39 14.76 -0.55
C THR A 97 2.17 15.51 0.77
N ARG A 98 1.67 16.75 0.69
CA ARG A 98 1.44 17.61 1.85
C ARG A 98 0.21 17.15 2.63
N ILE A 99 0.33 17.08 3.96
CA ILE A 99 -0.71 16.65 4.90
C ILE A 99 -1.14 17.84 5.76
#